data_AF-A0A7C4UCN8-F1
#
_entry.id   AF-A0A7C4UCN8-F1
#
_cell.length_a   1.000
_cell.length_b   1.000
_cell.length_c   1.000
_cell.angle_alpha   90.00
_cell.angle_beta   90.00
_cell.angle_gamma   90.00
#
_symmetry.space_group_name_H-M   'P 1'
#
loop_
_entity.id
_entity.type
_entity.pdbx_description
1 polymer ?
#
loop_
_entity_poly.entity_id
_entity_poly.type
_entity_poly.pdbx_seq_one_letter_code
_entity_poly.pdbx_strand_id
1 'polypeptide(L)'
;MLTEKLHQLDANLRRHHADVYETLYEGIDPHLREGDPCQAWFQWKNGQQSFICPLFIGRYRFVPFAEAQSQPRTMRRSIWRDPMGAIATLLFARRSLFSWPLLVDAAFDGYYFSRVSRRVFHKFKGERDRFFGSFELFVDLLIQLSDSPAQSSDQMAAREVDLLMRYSV
;
A
#
# COMPACT_ATOMS: atom_id res chain seq x y z
N MET A 1 4.92 11.81 15.35
CA MET A 1 4.46 10.40 15.43
C MET A 1 4.57 9.65 14.11
N LEU A 2 3.82 10.00 13.04
CA LEU A 2 3.92 9.26 11.76
C LEU A 2 5.32 9.32 11.14
N THR A 3 5.94 10.49 11.06
CA THR A 3 7.31 10.67 10.54
C THR A 3 8.33 9.81 11.28
N GLU A 4 8.20 9.70 12.60
CA GLU A 4 9.07 8.92 13.46
C GLU A 4 8.95 7.42 13.20
N LYS A 5 7.71 6.93 12.99
CA LYS A 5 7.45 5.54 12.56
C LYS A 5 8.00 5.27 11.16
N LEU A 6 7.91 6.23 10.24
CA LEU A 6 8.51 6.08 8.90
C LEU A 6 10.04 6.01 8.98
N HIS A 7 10.69 6.77 9.86
CA HIS A 7 12.12 6.62 10.11
C HIS A 7 12.48 5.26 10.72
N GLN A 8 11.64 4.73 11.62
CA GLN A 8 11.85 3.38 12.15
C GLN A 8 11.69 2.31 11.06
N LEU A 9 10.67 2.42 10.21
CA LEU A 9 10.49 1.55 9.05
C LEU A 9 11.70 1.63 8.10
N ASP A 10 12.20 2.84 7.84
CA ASP A 10 13.39 3.08 7.03
C ASP A 10 14.61 2.32 7.57
N ALA A 11 14.86 2.43 8.88
CA ALA A 11 15.96 1.73 9.54
C ALA A 11 15.81 0.19 9.45
N ASN A 12 14.60 -0.33 9.64
CA ASN A 12 14.33 -1.77 9.53
C ASN A 12 14.52 -2.27 8.11
N LEU A 13 14.02 -1.55 7.10
CA LEU A 13 14.21 -1.91 5.70
C LEU A 13 15.69 -1.92 5.32
N ARG A 14 16.48 -0.92 5.74
CA ARG A 14 17.94 -0.94 5.50
C ARG A 14 18.65 -2.13 6.13
N ARG A 15 18.20 -2.57 7.31
CA ARG A 15 18.85 -3.64 8.06
C ARG A 15 18.46 -5.04 7.58
N HIS A 16 17.17 -5.23 7.26
CA HIS A 16 16.59 -6.57 7.04
C HIS A 16 16.14 -6.81 5.60
N HIS A 17 15.91 -5.75 4.81
CA HIS A 17 15.39 -5.80 3.44
C HIS A 17 16.18 -4.83 2.54
N ALA A 18 17.51 -4.90 2.58
CA ALA A 18 18.39 -3.98 1.88
C ALA A 18 18.14 -3.97 0.36
N ASP A 19 17.85 -5.14 -0.22
CA ASP A 19 17.48 -5.32 -1.62
C ASP A 19 16.23 -4.52 -2.00
N VAL A 20 15.18 -4.59 -1.18
CA VAL A 20 13.97 -3.77 -1.36
C VAL A 20 14.31 -2.29 -1.20
N TYR A 21 15.05 -1.95 -0.14
CA TYR A 21 15.39 -0.57 0.20
C TYR A 21 16.15 0.15 -0.92
N GLU A 22 17.13 -0.52 -1.53
CA GLU A 22 17.95 0.03 -2.62
C GLU A 22 17.14 0.39 -3.86
N THR A 23 16.00 -0.27 -4.07
CA THR A 23 15.12 0.02 -5.21
C THR A 23 14.04 1.07 -4.92
N LEU A 24 13.96 1.57 -3.69
CA LEU A 24 13.00 2.62 -3.33
C LEU A 24 13.48 3.97 -3.87
N TYR A 25 12.64 4.60 -4.69
CA TYR A 25 12.88 5.95 -5.18
C TYR A 25 12.91 6.97 -4.04
N GLU A 26 13.69 8.03 -4.23
CA GLU A 26 13.70 9.17 -3.31
C GLU A 26 12.29 9.74 -3.13
N GLY A 27 12.05 10.27 -1.94
CA GLY A 27 10.78 10.92 -1.61
C GLY A 27 10.50 12.12 -2.51
N ILE A 28 9.23 12.43 -2.69
CA ILE A 28 8.75 13.56 -3.48
C ILE A 28 7.83 14.45 -2.63
N ASP A 29 7.59 15.69 -3.07
CA ASP A 29 6.51 16.52 -2.53
C ASP A 29 5.27 16.40 -3.42
N PRO A 30 4.26 15.59 -3.05
CA PRO A 30 3.07 15.40 -3.85
C PRO A 30 2.06 16.57 -3.78
N HIS A 31 2.33 17.62 -2.98
CA HIS A 31 1.44 18.76 -2.74
C HIS A 31 -0.01 18.35 -2.42
N LEU A 32 -0.17 17.43 -1.46
CA LEU A 32 -1.47 16.97 -0.97
C LEU A 32 -2.06 17.94 0.05
N ARG A 33 -3.32 17.68 0.45
CA ARG A 33 -3.97 18.47 1.50
C ARG A 33 -3.22 18.34 2.81
N GLU A 34 -3.19 19.42 3.58
CA GLU A 34 -2.58 19.43 4.90
C GLU A 34 -3.19 18.33 5.80
N GLY A 35 -2.32 17.61 6.51
CA GLY A 35 -2.68 16.47 7.35
C GLY A 35 -3.04 15.18 6.58
N ASP A 36 -2.92 15.13 5.26
CA ASP A 36 -3.05 13.86 4.51
C ASP A 36 -1.82 12.97 4.81
N PRO A 37 -1.98 11.79 5.43
CA PRO A 37 -0.85 10.95 5.78
C PRO A 37 -0.09 10.43 4.55
N CYS A 38 -0.72 10.41 3.37
CA CYS A 38 -0.02 10.11 2.12
C CYS A 38 1.04 11.17 1.78
N GLN A 39 0.93 12.40 2.27
CA GLN A 39 1.97 13.42 2.13
C GLN A 39 3.28 12.90 2.74
N ALA A 40 3.24 12.50 4.00
CA ALA A 40 4.40 11.98 4.72
C ALA A 40 4.92 10.66 4.11
N TRP A 41 4.02 9.78 3.67
CA TRP A 41 4.38 8.52 3.01
C TRP A 41 5.22 8.73 1.74
N PHE A 42 4.75 9.56 0.81
CA PHE A 42 5.45 9.81 -0.45
C PHE A 42 6.63 10.77 -0.31
N GLN A 43 6.65 11.61 0.73
CA GLN A 43 7.84 12.38 1.12
C GLN A 43 8.95 11.51 1.71
N TRP A 44 8.60 10.39 2.34
CA TRP A 44 9.60 9.43 2.81
C TRP A 44 10.22 8.67 1.64
N LYS A 45 9.42 7.97 0.83
CA LYS A 45 9.87 7.22 -0.36
C LYS A 45 8.78 7.21 -1.43
N ASN A 46 9.17 7.31 -2.70
CA ASN A 46 8.24 7.32 -3.82
C ASN A 46 8.08 5.93 -4.49
N GLY A 47 7.94 4.87 -3.68
CA GLY A 47 7.73 3.52 -4.18
C GLY A 47 8.89 2.93 -4.99
N GLN A 48 8.59 1.94 -5.84
CA GLN A 48 9.54 1.18 -6.65
C GLN A 48 9.12 1.10 -8.12
N GLN A 49 10.06 0.74 -8.99
CA GLN A 49 9.80 0.45 -10.40
C GLN A 49 8.83 -0.74 -10.57
N SER A 50 7.97 -0.71 -11.58
CA SER A 50 6.86 -1.65 -11.71
C SER A 50 7.23 -3.09 -12.12
N PHE A 51 8.33 -3.32 -12.85
CA PHE A 51 8.52 -4.59 -13.57
C PHE A 51 9.70 -5.45 -13.11
N ILE A 52 10.67 -4.88 -12.41
CA ILE A 52 11.85 -5.61 -11.90
C ILE A 52 12.27 -4.96 -10.59
N CYS A 53 11.73 -5.44 -9.47
CA CYS A 53 12.14 -4.99 -8.15
C CYS A 53 11.98 -6.11 -7.12
N PRO A 54 12.84 -6.15 -6.08
CA PRO A 54 12.62 -7.00 -4.93
C PRO A 54 11.30 -6.64 -4.25
N LEU A 55 10.56 -7.68 -3.84
CA LEU A 55 9.26 -7.52 -3.21
C LEU A 55 9.41 -7.50 -1.69
N PHE A 56 8.80 -6.52 -1.04
CA PHE A 56 8.63 -6.51 0.39
C PHE A 56 7.91 -7.79 0.84
N ILE A 57 8.50 -8.46 1.83
CA ILE A 57 8.08 -9.78 2.33
C ILE A 57 7.85 -10.83 1.23
N GLY A 58 8.52 -10.69 0.09
CA GLY A 58 8.39 -11.59 -1.06
C GLY A 58 7.10 -11.45 -1.87
N ARG A 59 6.23 -10.49 -1.55
CA ARG A 59 4.90 -10.38 -2.15
C ARG A 59 4.54 -8.99 -2.66
N TYR A 60 4.90 -7.94 -1.92
CA TYR A 60 4.37 -6.61 -2.16
C TYR A 60 5.41 -5.68 -2.75
N ARG A 61 5.00 -4.91 -3.75
CA ARG A 61 5.75 -3.77 -4.26
C ARG A 61 5.22 -2.47 -3.69
N PHE A 62 6.10 -1.56 -3.30
CA PHE A 62 5.71 -0.20 -2.96
C PHE A 62 5.32 0.59 -4.22
N VAL A 63 4.12 1.15 -4.24
CA VAL A 63 3.58 1.80 -5.44
C VAL A 63 4.00 3.27 -5.50
N PRO A 64 4.60 3.74 -6.62
CA PRO A 64 4.98 5.13 -6.77
C PRO A 64 3.75 6.03 -6.90
N PHE A 65 3.88 7.29 -6.47
CA PHE A 65 2.78 8.24 -6.43
C PHE A 65 2.10 8.45 -7.79
N ALA A 66 2.89 8.53 -8.86
CA ALA A 66 2.38 8.70 -10.21
C ALA A 66 1.45 7.54 -10.63
N GLU A 67 1.80 6.30 -10.25
CA GLU A 67 0.98 5.11 -10.49
C GLU A 67 -0.25 5.10 -9.60
N ALA A 68 -0.10 5.46 -8.33
CA ALA A 68 -1.21 5.58 -7.40
C ALA A 68 -2.26 6.60 -7.85
N GLN A 69 -1.84 7.68 -8.53
CA GLN A 69 -2.75 8.65 -9.13
C GLN A 69 -3.35 8.19 -10.47
N SER A 70 -2.57 7.47 -11.29
CA SER A 70 -2.99 7.09 -12.64
C SER A 70 -4.04 5.99 -12.62
N GLN A 71 -3.96 5.05 -11.68
CA GLN A 71 -4.89 3.91 -11.62
C GLN A 71 -6.36 4.34 -11.42
N PRO A 72 -6.70 5.25 -10.46
CA PRO A 72 -8.04 5.81 -10.38
C PRO A 72 -8.46 6.60 -11.63
N ARG A 73 -7.54 7.30 -12.29
CA ARG A 73 -7.83 8.06 -13.53
C ARG A 73 -8.16 7.12 -14.69
N THR A 74 -7.41 6.04 -14.85
CA THR A 74 -7.62 5.04 -15.89
C THR A 74 -8.95 4.32 -15.68
N MET A 75 -9.28 3.91 -14.46
CA MET A 75 -10.59 3.33 -14.13
C MET A 75 -11.73 4.31 -14.43
N ARG A 76 -11.61 5.58 -14.04
CA ARG A 76 -12.62 6.61 -14.39
C ARG A 76 -12.78 6.78 -15.90
N ARG A 77 -11.68 6.84 -16.65
CA ARG A 77 -11.73 6.94 -18.13
C ARG A 77 -12.36 5.71 -18.77
N SER A 78 -12.09 4.51 -18.24
CA SER A 78 -12.73 3.28 -18.68
C SER A 78 -14.24 3.32 -18.43
N ILE A 79 -14.68 3.85 -17.29
CA ILE A 79 -16.11 4.02 -16.98
C ILE A 79 -16.83 4.86 -18.04
N TRP A 80 -16.19 5.92 -18.54
CA TRP A 80 -16.76 6.77 -19.59
C TRP A 80 -16.77 6.13 -20.99
N ARG A 81 -15.90 5.16 -21.25
CA ARG A 81 -15.77 4.52 -22.58
C ARG A 81 -16.67 3.31 -22.76
N ASP A 82 -16.96 2.57 -21.70
CA ASP A 82 -17.87 1.42 -21.72
C ASP A 82 -18.76 1.44 -20.47
N PRO A 83 -19.93 2.11 -20.53
CA PRO A 83 -20.81 2.27 -19.38
C PRO A 83 -21.37 0.94 -18.81
N MET A 84 -21.50 -0.10 -19.64
CA MET A 84 -22.05 -1.39 -19.19
C MET A 84 -20.98 -2.23 -18.50
N GLY A 85 -19.77 -2.31 -19.08
CA GLY A 85 -18.60 -2.86 -18.39
C GLY A 85 -18.23 -2.05 -17.14
N ALA A 86 -18.51 -0.75 -17.15
CA ALA A 86 -18.33 0.15 -16.03
C ALA A 86 -19.23 -0.17 -14.84
N ILE A 87 -20.47 -0.61 -15.03
CA ILE A 87 -21.38 -0.93 -13.92
C ILE A 87 -20.85 -2.16 -13.15
N ALA A 88 -20.40 -3.20 -13.85
CA ALA A 88 -19.72 -4.33 -13.22
C ALA A 88 -18.42 -3.86 -12.53
N THR A 89 -17.59 -3.07 -13.22
CA THR A 89 -16.36 -2.51 -12.66
C THR A 89 -16.63 -1.58 -11.48
N LEU A 90 -17.73 -0.84 -11.46
CA LEU A 90 -18.15 0.01 -10.34
C LEU A 90 -18.60 -0.85 -9.17
N LEU A 91 -19.43 -1.86 -9.39
CA LEU A 91 -19.87 -2.75 -8.32
C LEU A 91 -18.70 -3.47 -7.64
N PHE A 92 -17.66 -3.83 -8.40
CA PHE A 92 -16.49 -4.55 -7.88
C PHE A 92 -15.27 -3.67 -7.55
N ALA A 93 -15.17 -2.44 -8.08
CA ALA A 93 -14.00 -1.56 -7.92
C ALA A 93 -14.35 -0.12 -7.49
N ARG A 94 -15.59 0.17 -7.04
CA ARG A 94 -16.00 1.50 -6.53
C ARG A 94 -15.02 2.06 -5.49
N ARG A 95 -14.47 1.18 -4.65
CA ARG A 95 -13.51 1.56 -3.61
C ARG A 95 -12.15 1.94 -4.20
N SER A 96 -11.68 1.24 -5.24
CA SER A 96 -10.44 1.56 -5.94
C SER A 96 -10.49 2.90 -6.69
N LEU A 97 -11.67 3.41 -7.04
CA LEU A 97 -11.81 4.72 -7.73
C LEU A 97 -11.39 5.93 -6.89
N PHE A 98 -11.39 5.78 -5.57
CA PHE A 98 -11.02 6.83 -4.63
C PHE A 98 -9.91 6.38 -3.68
N SER A 99 -9.27 5.27 -4.01
CA SER A 99 -8.19 4.73 -3.20
C SER A 99 -6.88 4.78 -3.95
N TRP A 100 -5.82 5.01 -3.21
CA TRP A 100 -4.46 4.99 -3.73
C TRP A 100 -3.78 3.71 -3.27
N PRO A 101 -3.28 2.87 -4.20
CA PRO A 101 -2.42 1.76 -3.80
C PRO A 101 -1.18 2.29 -3.09
N LEU A 102 -0.83 1.66 -1.96
CA LEU A 102 0.40 1.92 -1.23
C LEU A 102 1.38 0.76 -1.45
N LEU A 103 0.89 -0.47 -1.25
CA LEU A 103 1.61 -1.71 -1.51
C LEU A 103 0.70 -2.67 -2.28
N VAL A 104 1.19 -3.26 -3.35
CA VAL A 104 0.40 -4.20 -4.17
C VAL A 104 1.22 -5.42 -4.58
N ASP A 105 0.56 -6.56 -4.68
CA ASP A 105 1.10 -7.76 -5.30
C ASP A 105 0.84 -7.77 -6.82
N ALA A 106 1.27 -8.84 -7.49
CA ALA A 106 1.10 -9.01 -8.94
C ALA A 106 -0.38 -9.06 -9.38
N ALA A 107 -1.30 -9.39 -8.47
CA ALA A 107 -2.74 -9.43 -8.73
C ALA A 107 -3.45 -8.10 -8.42
N PHE A 108 -2.71 -7.06 -8.00
CA PHE A 108 -3.26 -5.82 -7.47
C PHE A 108 -4.14 -6.03 -6.23
N ASP A 109 -3.73 -6.96 -5.36
CA ASP A 109 -4.21 -7.08 -3.99
C ASP A 109 -3.13 -6.55 -3.02
N GLY A 110 -3.55 -6.12 -1.84
CA GLY A 110 -2.64 -5.48 -0.87
C GLY A 110 -3.24 -4.27 -0.17
N TYR A 111 -2.40 -3.27 0.08
CA TYR A 111 -2.71 -2.15 0.95
C TYR A 111 -3.02 -0.88 0.17
N TYR A 112 -4.18 -0.30 0.46
CA TYR A 112 -4.71 0.87 -0.22
C TYR A 112 -5.09 1.95 0.79
N PHE A 113 -4.83 3.21 0.46
CA PHE A 113 -5.34 4.36 1.19
C PHE A 113 -6.65 4.84 0.57
N SER A 114 -7.76 4.75 1.30
CA SER A 114 -9.03 5.33 0.88
C SER A 114 -9.04 6.83 1.15
N ARG A 115 -9.17 7.64 0.10
CA ARG A 115 -9.25 9.10 0.24
C ARG A 115 -10.58 9.58 0.81
N VAL A 116 -11.61 8.73 0.78
CA VAL A 116 -12.94 9.05 1.31
C VAL A 116 -12.96 8.86 2.82
N SER A 117 -12.54 7.69 3.29
CA SER A 117 -12.51 7.38 4.72
C SER A 117 -11.23 7.83 5.41
N ARG A 118 -10.22 8.28 4.64
CA ARG A 118 -8.87 8.66 5.11
C ARG A 118 -8.19 7.55 5.93
N ARG A 119 -8.45 6.30 5.55
CA ARG A 119 -7.94 5.11 6.23
C ARG A 119 -7.26 4.19 5.25
N VAL A 120 -6.24 3.49 5.72
CA VAL A 120 -5.66 2.37 5.01
C VAL A 120 -6.58 1.17 5.16
N PHE A 121 -6.70 0.36 4.10
CA PHE A 121 -7.35 -0.92 4.15
C PHE A 121 -6.54 -1.95 3.37
N HIS A 122 -6.67 -3.21 3.77
CA HIS A 122 -6.18 -4.34 3.02
C HIS A 122 -7.31 -4.86 2.13
N LYS A 123 -7.07 -4.87 0.82
CA LYS A 123 -7.99 -5.40 -0.19
C LYS A 123 -7.63 -6.86 -0.46
N PHE A 124 -8.62 -7.73 -0.31
CA PHE A 124 -8.49 -9.15 -0.61
C PHE A 124 -9.60 -9.56 -1.59
N LYS A 125 -9.23 -10.24 -2.68
CA LYS A 125 -10.18 -10.65 -3.71
C LYS A 125 -11.25 -11.58 -3.12
N GLY A 126 -12.50 -11.12 -3.12
CA GLY A 126 -13.66 -11.90 -2.70
C GLY A 126 -13.96 -11.88 -1.19
N GLU A 127 -13.15 -11.19 -0.38
CA GLU A 127 -13.39 -11.05 1.06
C GLU A 127 -13.73 -9.61 1.45
N ARG A 128 -14.16 -9.40 2.70
CA ARG A 128 -14.40 -8.06 3.24
C ARG A 128 -13.06 -7.36 3.47
N ASP A 129 -12.93 -6.16 2.90
CA ASP A 129 -11.81 -5.26 3.19
C ASP A 129 -11.66 -5.03 4.69
N ARG A 130 -10.42 -5.03 5.16
CA ARG A 130 -10.03 -4.81 6.56
C ARG A 130 -9.43 -3.42 6.73
N PHE A 131 -9.96 -2.62 7.65
CA PHE A 131 -9.55 -1.22 7.79
C PHE A 131 -8.66 -1.00 9.02
N PHE A 132 -7.54 -0.31 8.83
CA PHE A 132 -6.67 0.12 9.91
C PHE A 132 -7.31 1.27 10.68
N GLY A 133 -7.16 1.29 12.01
CA GLY A 133 -7.68 2.38 12.86
C GLY A 133 -7.06 3.74 12.53
N SER A 134 -5.79 3.75 12.11
CA SER A 134 -5.08 4.94 11.65
C SER A 134 -4.01 4.57 10.61
N PHE A 135 -3.37 5.57 10.01
CA PHE A 135 -2.25 5.34 9.08
C PHE A 135 -1.00 4.85 9.83
N GLU A 136 -0.80 5.33 11.06
CA GLU A 136 0.29 4.91 11.94
C GLU A 136 0.22 3.41 12.26
N LEU A 137 -0.97 2.86 12.52
CA LEU A 137 -1.14 1.42 12.75
C LEU A 137 -0.78 0.58 11.53
N PHE A 138 -1.03 1.13 10.32
CA PHE A 138 -0.54 0.51 9.10
C PHE A 138 0.99 0.55 9.02
N VAL A 139 1.64 1.65 9.41
CA VAL A 139 3.11 1.70 9.44
C VAL A 139 3.66 0.76 10.52
N ASP A 140 3.00 0.63 11.68
CA ASP A 140 3.38 -0.31 12.74
C ASP A 140 3.32 -1.77 12.26
N LEU A 141 2.31 -2.12 11.47
CA LEU A 141 2.24 -3.41 10.79
C LEU A 141 3.49 -3.64 9.94
N LEU A 142 3.86 -2.68 9.09
CA LEU A 142 5.04 -2.80 8.21
C LEU A 142 6.34 -2.91 9.00
N ILE A 143 6.48 -2.15 10.10
CA ILE A 143 7.62 -2.26 11.02
C ILE A 143 7.71 -3.68 11.57
N GLN A 144 6.62 -4.26 12.07
CA GLN A 144 6.63 -5.62 12.61
C GLN A 144 6.84 -6.71 11.56
N LEU A 145 6.40 -6.50 10.33
CA LEU A 145 6.69 -7.39 9.22
C LEU A 145 8.17 -7.34 8.84
N SER A 146 8.75 -6.14 8.79
CA SER A 146 10.17 -5.92 8.43
C SER A 146 11.18 -6.35 9.50
N ASP A 147 10.76 -6.48 10.75
CA ASP A 147 11.61 -6.91 11.87
C ASP A 147 11.75 -8.45 11.95
N SER A 148 11.18 -9.18 10.99
CA SER A 148 11.19 -10.64 10.98
C SER A 148 12.48 -11.17 10.36
N PRO A 149 13.16 -12.15 10.99
CA PRO A 149 14.25 -12.87 10.33
C PRO A 149 13.72 -13.63 9.09
N ALA A 150 14.62 -14.10 8.23
CA ALA A 150 14.28 -14.88 7.03
C ALA A 150 13.36 -16.07 7.35
N GLN A 151 12.06 -15.86 7.20
CA GLN A 151 11.00 -16.84 7.38
C GLN A 151 10.63 -17.42 6.02
N SER A 152 10.10 -18.64 6.00
CA SER A 152 9.53 -19.18 4.75
C SER A 152 8.33 -18.32 4.31
N SER A 153 8.03 -18.35 3.01
CA SER A 153 6.89 -17.62 2.43
C SER A 153 5.57 -17.89 3.18
N ASP A 154 5.32 -19.14 3.55
CA ASP A 154 4.10 -19.54 4.27
C ASP A 154 4.04 -18.99 5.70
N GLN A 155 5.19 -18.97 6.40
CA GLN A 155 5.27 -18.41 7.75
C GLN A 155 5.06 -16.89 7.74
N MET A 156 5.60 -16.21 6.73
CA MET A 156 5.42 -14.79 6.54
C MET A 156 3.97 -14.44 6.21
N ALA A 157 3.31 -15.21 5.33
CA ALA A 157 1.90 -15.05 5.03
C ALA A 157 1.00 -15.27 6.26
N ALA A 158 1.28 -16.31 7.06
CA ALA A 158 0.54 -16.56 8.29
C ALA A 158 0.71 -15.42 9.31
N ARG A 159 1.95 -14.90 9.44
CA ARG A 159 2.25 -13.76 10.31
C ARG A 159 1.57 -12.48 9.82
N GLU A 160 1.57 -12.21 8.52
CA GLU A 160 0.83 -11.10 7.93
C GLU A 160 -0.64 -11.16 8.29
N VAL A 161 -1.28 -12.33 8.12
CA VAL A 161 -2.69 -12.49 8.46
C VAL A 161 -2.92 -12.25 9.95
N ASP A 162 -2.12 -12.84 10.85
CA ASP A 162 -2.26 -12.62 12.30
C ASP A 162 -2.11 -11.13 12.68
N LEU A 163 -1.10 -10.44 12.15
CA LEU A 163 -0.91 -9.02 12.40
C LEU A 163 -2.05 -8.19 11.80
N LEU A 164 -2.51 -8.51 10.59
CA LEU A 164 -3.65 -7.86 9.97
C LEU A 164 -4.90 -8.00 10.86
N MET A 165 -5.15 -9.18 11.44
CA MET A 165 -6.26 -9.41 12.38
C MET A 165 -6.16 -8.53 13.64
N ARG A 166 -4.94 -8.23 14.11
CA ARG A 166 -4.71 -7.39 15.31
C ARG A 166 -4.86 -5.90 15.04
N TYR A 167 -4.40 -5.44 13.87
CA TYR A 167 -4.31 -4.01 13.54
C TYR A 167 -5.51 -3.45 12.77
N SER A 168 -6.40 -4.34 12.29
CA SER A 168 -7.58 -3.96 11.51
C SER A 168 -8.88 -4.35 12.18
N VAL A 169 -9.93 -3.60 11.84
CA VAL A 169 -11.32 -3.86 12.21
C VAL A 169 -12.12 -4.20 10.97
#